data_AF-A0AA39XV45-F1
#
_entry.id   AF-A0AA39XV45-F1
#
_cell.length_a   1.000
_cell.length_b   1.000
_cell.length_c   1.000
_cell.angle_alpha   90.00
_cell.angle_beta   90.00
_cell.angle_gamma   90.00
#
_symmetry.space_group_name_H-M   'P 1'
#
loop_
_entity.id
_entity.type
_entity.pdbx_description
1 polymer ?
#
loop_
_entity_poly.entity_id
_entity_poly.type
_entity_poly.pdbx_seq_one_letter_code
_entity_poly.pdbx_strand_id
1 'polypeptide(L)'
;MAVLATGSVVKVLGGIDIQNPGPPVEPGFALFLSPIGYLSWNSDWYGTLGDQSKIFAPINRFLDYASEAMKSRGKSFVLGMLTHWLLKPGDVERVADRTDTDALDIWTRHATMRRYGTVMILRRVTLPAGDQLQMIWYDPWRNDEKVQKMYGARKTAIFDYRAEVVEKMKHWAATNAVIIHSRYWGGYPSVDPLVAGDSVKLSLEYLGRLVSADRVEDILPDKTGFLKQGFYMTKS
;
A
#
# COMPACT_ATOMS: atom_id res chain seq x y z
N MET A 1 38.90 38.35 7.58
CA MET A 1 38.26 39.27 6.62
C MET A 1 39.06 39.24 5.35
N ALA A 2 38.50 38.71 4.27
CA ALA A 2 39.02 38.88 2.92
C ALA A 2 37.84 38.79 1.96
N VAL A 3 37.45 39.95 1.43
CA VAL A 3 36.60 40.09 0.25
C VAL A 3 37.56 40.33 -0.91
N LEU A 4 37.47 39.53 -1.96
CA LEU A 4 37.91 39.91 -3.30
C LEU A 4 36.93 39.31 -4.30
N ALA A 5 36.06 40.18 -4.81
CA ALA A 5 35.27 39.96 -5.99
C ALA A 5 36.11 40.31 -7.21
N THR A 6 36.13 39.43 -8.21
CA THR A 6 36.36 39.81 -9.61
C THR A 6 35.39 39.00 -10.45
N GLY A 7 34.39 39.70 -10.98
CA GLY A 7 33.42 39.14 -11.90
C GLY A 7 34.03 38.81 -13.25
N SER A 8 33.37 37.91 -13.97
CA SER A 8 33.34 37.93 -15.42
C SER A 8 31.95 37.56 -15.88
N VAL A 9 31.39 38.50 -16.63
CA VAL A 9 30.07 38.52 -17.25
C VAL A 9 30.07 37.52 -18.41
N VAL A 10 29.09 36.62 -18.45
CA VAL A 10 28.63 36.05 -19.73
C VAL A 10 27.15 36.35 -19.86
N LYS A 11 26.88 37.28 -20.78
CA LYS A 11 25.55 37.68 -21.24
C LYS A 11 25.30 36.96 -22.56
N VAL A 12 24.37 36.01 -22.58
CA VAL A 12 23.72 35.46 -23.79
C VAL A 12 22.25 35.28 -23.39
N LEU A 13 21.38 36.27 -23.58
CA LEU A 13 20.54 36.48 -24.77
C LEU A 13 19.80 35.21 -25.23
N GLY A 14 18.63 34.99 -24.65
CA GLY A 14 17.65 33.98 -25.04
C GLY A 14 16.62 33.84 -23.93
N GLY A 15 15.55 34.64 -23.96
CA GLY A 15 14.57 34.74 -22.89
C GLY A 15 13.86 33.42 -22.60
N ILE A 16 14.19 32.83 -21.45
CA ILE A 16 13.27 31.99 -20.69
C ILE A 16 13.18 32.68 -19.35
N ASP A 17 12.03 33.28 -19.10
CA ASP A 17 11.64 33.75 -17.77
C ASP A 17 11.62 32.50 -16.88
N ILE A 18 12.70 32.29 -16.11
CA ILE A 18 12.73 31.28 -15.04
C ILE A 18 11.86 31.85 -13.93
N GLN A 19 10.54 31.79 -14.15
CA GLN A 19 9.58 32.01 -13.08
C GLN A 19 9.99 31.10 -11.94
N ASN A 20 10.10 31.69 -10.74
CA ASN A 20 10.19 30.97 -9.48
C ASN A 20 9.48 29.62 -9.62
N PRO A 21 10.19 28.48 -9.62
CA PRO A 21 9.49 27.22 -9.43
C PRO A 21 8.75 27.43 -8.11
N GLY A 22 7.42 27.45 -8.18
CA GLY A 22 6.60 27.51 -6.98
C GLY A 22 7.11 26.47 -5.99
N PRO A 23 6.81 26.60 -4.69
CA PRO A 23 7.21 25.59 -3.71
C PRO A 23 6.88 24.22 -4.29
N PRO A 24 7.83 23.26 -4.27
CA PRO A 24 7.61 21.95 -4.86
C PRO A 24 6.26 21.45 -4.38
N VAL A 25 5.36 21.14 -5.31
CA VAL A 25 4.05 20.59 -4.97
C VAL A 25 4.36 19.33 -4.19
N GLU A 26 4.15 19.37 -2.87
CA GLU A 26 4.38 18.19 -2.05
C GLU A 26 3.59 17.05 -2.69
N PRO A 27 4.20 15.88 -2.90
CA PRO A 27 3.46 14.76 -3.43
C PRO A 27 2.23 14.57 -2.55
N GLY A 28 1.05 14.53 -3.17
CA GLY A 28 -0.24 14.39 -2.48
C GLY A 28 -0.39 13.05 -1.73
N PHE A 29 0.68 12.28 -1.63
CA PHE A 29 0.79 10.95 -1.08
C PHE A 29 1.45 10.96 0.30
N ALA A 30 0.94 10.10 1.18
CA ALA A 30 1.62 9.64 2.38
C ALA A 30 1.76 8.12 2.29
N LEU A 31 3.00 7.63 2.23
CA LEU A 31 3.29 6.20 2.24
C LEU A 31 3.45 5.72 3.69
N PHE A 32 2.75 4.65 4.04
CA PHE A 32 2.96 3.93 5.28
C PHE A 32 4.01 2.83 5.05
N LEU A 33 5.22 3.04 5.57
CA LEU A 33 6.41 2.24 5.23
C LEU A 33 6.43 0.85 5.87
N SER A 34 5.64 0.61 6.92
CA SER A 34 5.56 -0.70 7.56
C SER A 34 4.54 -1.58 6.85
N PRO A 35 4.90 -2.80 6.42
CA PRO A 35 3.92 -3.77 5.91
C PRO A 35 2.86 -4.06 6.97
N ILE A 36 1.59 -4.08 6.55
CA ILE A 36 0.45 -4.31 7.44
C ILE A 36 0.16 -5.80 7.44
N GLY A 37 0.72 -6.51 8.42
CA GLY A 37 0.58 -7.96 8.53
C GLY A 37 -0.53 -8.41 9.48
N TYR A 38 -0.99 -7.51 10.36
CA TYR A 38 -1.89 -7.88 11.46
C TYR A 38 -3.24 -7.14 11.40
N LEU A 39 -4.30 -7.87 11.74
CA LEU A 39 -5.63 -7.29 11.96
C LEU A 39 -5.73 -6.61 13.35
N SER A 40 -4.96 -7.09 14.31
CA SER A 40 -4.75 -6.49 15.64
C SER A 40 -3.39 -6.95 16.14
N TRP A 41 -2.84 -6.29 17.17
CA TRP A 41 -1.70 -6.87 17.88
C TRP A 41 -2.10 -8.25 18.41
N ASN A 42 -1.53 -9.30 17.84
CA ASN A 42 -1.75 -10.67 18.28
C ASN A 42 -0.43 -11.23 18.80
N SER A 43 -0.39 -11.55 20.10
CA SER A 43 0.74 -12.19 20.78
C SER A 43 1.10 -13.55 20.18
N ASP A 44 0.16 -14.23 19.53
CA ASP A 44 0.38 -15.56 18.96
C ASP A 44 1.44 -15.51 17.85
N TRP A 45 1.38 -14.49 16.99
CA TRP A 45 2.37 -14.29 15.94
C TRP A 45 3.73 -13.85 16.49
N TYR A 46 3.77 -13.16 17.63
CA TYR A 46 5.03 -12.89 18.33
C TYR A 46 5.65 -14.18 18.86
N GLY A 47 4.86 -15.10 19.43
CA GLY A 47 5.33 -16.43 19.82
C GLY A 47 5.87 -17.27 18.65
N THR A 48 5.24 -17.15 17.48
CA THR A 48 5.67 -17.90 16.28
C THR A 48 6.87 -17.28 15.55
N LEU A 49 6.91 -15.94 15.41
CA LEU A 49 7.89 -15.23 14.58
C LEU A 49 8.98 -14.50 15.38
N GLY A 50 8.85 -14.40 16.70
CA GLY A 50 9.76 -13.66 17.57
C GLY A 50 9.90 -12.19 17.15
N ASP A 51 11.12 -11.68 17.21
CA ASP A 51 11.46 -10.30 16.85
C ASP A 51 11.12 -9.91 15.41
N GLN A 52 10.95 -10.87 14.51
CA GLN A 52 10.60 -10.59 13.12
C GLN A 52 9.17 -10.06 12.98
N SER A 53 8.31 -10.29 13.96
CA SER A 53 6.97 -9.70 13.99
C SER A 53 6.99 -8.17 14.09
N LYS A 54 8.09 -7.60 14.61
CA LYS A 54 8.25 -6.15 14.82
C LYS A 54 8.33 -5.32 13.54
N ILE A 55 8.65 -5.93 12.39
CA ILE A 55 8.70 -5.21 11.10
C ILE A 55 7.30 -4.89 10.56
N PHE A 56 6.27 -5.55 11.09
CA PHE A 56 4.89 -5.39 10.65
C PHE A 56 4.07 -4.55 11.59
N ALA A 57 3.12 -3.84 11.02
CA ALA A 57 2.15 -3.07 11.76
C ALA A 57 0.76 -3.75 11.75
N PRO A 58 -0.06 -3.49 12.78
CA PRO A 58 -1.48 -3.76 12.68
C PRO A 58 -2.20 -2.72 11.82
N ILE A 59 -3.33 -3.10 11.24
CA ILE A 59 -4.15 -2.21 10.42
C ILE A 59 -4.56 -0.93 11.16
N ASN A 60 -4.89 -0.99 12.44
CA ASN A 60 -5.26 0.20 13.21
C ASN A 60 -4.15 1.27 13.18
N ARG A 61 -2.88 0.88 13.24
CA ARG A 61 -1.75 1.81 13.15
C ARG A 61 -1.68 2.49 11.78
N PHE A 62 -2.01 1.77 10.71
CA PHE A 62 -2.14 2.34 9.37
C PHE A 62 -3.31 3.33 9.29
N LEU A 63 -4.45 3.04 9.92
CA LEU A 63 -5.61 3.93 9.90
C LEU A 63 -5.42 5.19 10.74
N ASP A 64 -4.73 5.08 11.87
CA ASP A 64 -4.32 6.23 12.67
C ASP A 64 -3.36 7.12 11.88
N TYR A 65 -2.38 6.52 11.21
CA TYR A 65 -1.49 7.22 10.28
C TYR A 65 -2.26 7.90 9.14
N ALA A 66 -3.26 7.22 8.57
CA ALA A 66 -4.08 7.80 7.51
C ALA A 66 -4.90 9.01 7.99
N SER A 67 -5.47 8.92 9.19
CA SER A 67 -6.18 10.04 9.82
C SER A 67 -5.26 11.25 9.98
N GLU A 68 -4.08 11.05 10.55
CA GLU A 68 -3.07 12.09 10.76
C GLU A 68 -2.62 12.70 9.43
N ALA A 69 -2.26 11.87 8.46
CA ALA A 69 -1.77 12.31 7.16
C ALA A 69 -2.82 13.15 6.41
N MET A 70 -4.09 12.75 6.43
CA MET A 70 -5.15 13.48 5.72
C MET A 70 -5.62 14.73 6.46
N LYS A 71 -5.80 14.66 7.79
CA LYS A 71 -6.37 15.76 8.60
C LYS A 71 -5.32 16.81 8.95
N SER A 72 -4.14 16.38 9.38
CA SER A 72 -3.12 17.27 9.92
C SER A 72 -2.09 17.68 8.86
N ARG A 73 -1.76 16.77 7.93
CA ARG A 73 -0.75 17.02 6.89
C ARG A 73 -1.34 17.31 5.51
N GLY A 74 -2.67 17.36 5.39
CA GLY A 74 -3.37 17.73 4.16
C GLY A 74 -3.13 16.79 2.97
N LYS A 75 -2.74 15.53 3.21
CA LYS A 75 -2.46 14.58 2.12
C LYS A 75 -3.76 14.09 1.49
N SER A 76 -3.79 14.03 0.16
CA SER A 76 -4.94 13.56 -0.61
C SER A 76 -5.01 12.03 -0.70
N PHE A 77 -3.86 11.37 -0.56
CA PHE A 77 -3.72 9.93 -0.71
C PHE A 77 -2.88 9.36 0.42
N VAL A 78 -3.32 8.24 0.98
CA VAL A 78 -2.54 7.45 1.93
C VAL A 78 -2.44 6.03 1.41
N LEU A 79 -1.23 5.50 1.33
CA LEU A 79 -0.97 4.17 0.78
C LEU A 79 -0.38 3.25 1.84
N GLY A 80 -0.80 1.99 1.85
CA GLY A 80 -0.23 0.95 2.69
C GLY A 80 -0.24 -0.40 1.98
N MET A 81 0.80 -1.19 2.22
CA MET A 81 0.86 -2.56 1.72
C MET A 81 0.34 -3.52 2.79
N LEU A 82 -0.70 -4.27 2.48
CA LEU A 82 -1.25 -5.33 3.31
C LEU A 82 -0.53 -6.64 2.96
N THR A 83 0.06 -7.31 3.94
CA THR A 83 0.89 -8.52 3.78
C THR A 83 0.42 -9.62 4.71
N HIS A 84 -0.69 -10.25 4.34
CA HIS A 84 -1.35 -11.22 5.20
C HIS A 84 -0.63 -12.58 5.22
N TRP A 85 -0.52 -13.17 6.41
CA TRP A 85 -0.16 -14.58 6.57
C TRP A 85 -1.37 -15.48 6.37
N LEU A 86 -1.27 -16.38 5.40
CA LEU A 86 -2.37 -17.28 5.05
C LEU A 86 -2.51 -18.51 5.95
N LEU A 87 -1.54 -18.72 6.85
CA LEU A 87 -1.51 -19.84 7.79
C LEU A 87 -1.83 -19.34 9.18
N LYS A 88 -2.46 -20.18 10.02
CA LYS A 88 -2.64 -19.83 11.44
C LYS A 88 -1.31 -20.00 12.17
N PRO A 89 -1.04 -19.23 13.25
CA PRO A 89 0.19 -19.36 14.03
C PRO A 89 0.52 -20.78 14.50
N GLY A 90 -0.51 -21.60 14.79
CA GLY A 90 -0.35 -23.00 15.22
C GLY A 90 -0.06 -23.99 14.10
N ASP A 91 -0.30 -23.61 12.83
CA ASP A 91 0.01 -24.44 11.66
C ASP A 91 1.44 -24.25 11.17
N VAL A 92 2.24 -23.53 11.97
CA VAL A 92 3.52 -22.95 11.56
C VAL A 92 4.56 -23.26 12.62
N GLU A 93 5.65 -23.90 12.21
CA GLU A 93 6.80 -24.16 13.06
C GLU A 93 7.42 -22.83 13.52
N ARG A 94 7.63 -22.68 14.83
CA ARG A 94 8.15 -21.45 15.43
C ARG A 94 9.56 -21.19 14.96
N VAL A 95 9.92 -19.91 14.77
CA VAL A 95 11.27 -19.52 14.33
C VAL A 95 12.34 -19.96 15.34
N ALA A 96 12.03 -19.94 16.64
CA ALA A 96 12.96 -20.33 17.70
C ALA A 96 13.29 -21.83 17.75
N ASP A 97 12.43 -22.68 17.19
CA ASP A 97 12.58 -24.14 17.22
C ASP A 97 13.41 -24.66 16.01
N ARG A 98 13.90 -23.75 15.16
CA ARG A 98 14.57 -24.09 13.90
C ARG A 98 16.08 -24.18 14.04
N THR A 99 16.67 -25.12 13.29
CA THR A 99 18.11 -25.33 13.19
C THR A 99 18.74 -24.66 11.97
N ASP A 100 17.95 -23.98 11.13
CA ASP A 100 18.44 -23.25 9.97
C ASP A 100 19.26 -22.02 10.41
N THR A 101 20.54 -21.97 10.04
CA THR A 101 21.46 -20.88 10.44
C THR A 101 21.57 -19.77 9.40
N ASP A 102 21.11 -20.00 8.17
CA ASP A 102 21.14 -18.98 7.11
C ASP A 102 19.82 -18.20 7.08
N ALA A 103 19.93 -16.89 7.30
CA ALA A 103 18.79 -15.99 7.21
C ALA A 103 18.06 -16.13 5.86
N LEU A 104 18.78 -16.20 4.73
CA LEU A 104 18.18 -16.25 3.41
C LEU A 104 17.31 -17.51 3.19
N ASP A 105 17.75 -18.65 3.74
CA ASP A 105 16.98 -19.89 3.68
C ASP A 105 15.68 -19.78 4.49
N ILE A 106 15.73 -19.18 5.69
CA ILE A 106 14.56 -18.87 6.51
C ILE A 106 13.54 -17.99 5.75
N TRP A 107 14.02 -17.02 4.96
CA TRP A 107 13.18 -16.09 4.21
C TRP A 107 12.54 -16.68 2.95
N THR A 108 13.25 -17.55 2.23
CA THR A 108 12.87 -17.95 0.86
C THR A 108 12.18 -19.32 0.78
N ARG A 109 12.49 -20.26 1.68
CA ARG A 109 11.98 -21.64 1.57
C ARG A 109 10.67 -21.87 2.32
N HIS A 110 10.35 -21.08 3.33
CA HIS A 110 9.36 -21.49 4.33
C HIS A 110 7.98 -20.85 4.16
N ALA A 111 6.96 -21.66 4.45
CA ALA A 111 5.56 -21.26 4.40
C ALA A 111 5.21 -20.11 5.39
N THR A 112 6.01 -19.91 6.45
CA THR A 112 5.98 -18.74 7.34
C THR A 112 6.06 -17.41 6.60
N MET A 113 6.74 -17.39 5.45
CA MET A 113 7.10 -16.17 4.73
C MET A 113 6.32 -16.02 3.43
N ARG A 114 5.49 -17.01 3.07
CA ARG A 114 4.53 -16.90 1.97
C ARG A 114 3.41 -15.93 2.37
N ARG A 115 3.63 -14.67 2.01
CA ARG A 115 2.72 -13.57 2.31
C ARG A 115 1.89 -13.26 1.09
N TYR A 116 0.60 -13.11 1.32
CA TYR A 116 -0.28 -12.59 0.32
C TYR A 116 -0.28 -11.07 0.39
N GLY A 117 0.27 -10.45 -0.67
CA GLY A 117 0.46 -9.01 -0.79
C GLY A 117 -0.69 -8.34 -1.53
N THR A 118 -1.18 -7.24 -0.98
CA THR A 118 -2.12 -6.32 -1.65
C THR A 118 -1.81 -4.87 -1.26
N VAL A 119 -2.37 -3.90 -1.98
CA VAL A 119 -2.19 -2.48 -1.67
C VAL A 119 -3.52 -1.85 -1.35
N MET A 120 -3.57 -1.13 -0.23
CA MET A 120 -4.68 -0.28 0.16
C MET A 120 -4.32 1.17 -0.10
N ILE A 121 -5.19 1.87 -0.81
CA ILE A 121 -5.09 3.31 -1.06
C ILE A 121 -6.35 3.95 -0.54
N LEU A 122 -6.16 4.92 0.35
CA LEU A 122 -7.22 5.78 0.84
C LEU A 122 -7.08 7.12 0.12
N ARG A 123 -8.11 7.51 -0.63
CA ARG A 123 -8.15 8.78 -1.36
C ARG A 123 -9.21 9.68 -0.74
N ARG A 124 -8.82 10.91 -0.38
CA ARG A 124 -9.76 11.95 0.00
C ARG A 124 -10.54 12.42 -1.23
N VAL A 125 -11.84 12.58 -1.07
CA VAL A 125 -12.74 13.14 -2.09
C VAL A 125 -13.56 14.24 -1.45
N THR A 126 -13.37 15.46 -1.93
CA THR A 126 -14.14 16.62 -1.47
C THR A 126 -15.41 16.74 -2.30
N LEU A 127 -16.57 16.58 -1.65
CA LEU A 127 -17.89 16.73 -2.25
C LEU A 127 -18.64 17.89 -1.59
N PRO A 128 -19.74 18.40 -2.18
CA PRO A 128 -20.54 19.45 -1.56
C PRO A 128 -21.07 19.10 -0.16
N ALA A 129 -21.27 17.81 0.11
CA ALA A 129 -21.69 17.30 1.42
C ALA A 129 -20.54 17.15 2.44
N GLY A 130 -19.31 17.54 2.08
CA GLY A 130 -18.11 17.42 2.90
C GLY A 130 -17.09 16.43 2.35
N ASP A 131 -15.98 16.28 3.08
CA ASP A 131 -14.92 15.34 2.76
C ASP A 131 -15.35 13.90 3.00
N GLN A 132 -15.11 13.06 2.00
CA GLN A 132 -15.39 11.63 2.02
C GLN A 132 -14.15 10.85 1.60
N LEU A 133 -14.18 9.54 1.79
CA LEU A 133 -13.07 8.64 1.50
C LEU A 133 -13.43 7.66 0.39
N GLN A 134 -12.55 7.56 -0.59
CA GLN A 134 -12.51 6.44 -1.52
C GLN A 134 -11.50 5.41 -1.03
N MET A 135 -11.93 4.15 -0.97
CA MET A 135 -11.07 3.02 -0.66
C MET A 135 -10.75 2.28 -1.95
N ILE A 136 -9.48 2.20 -2.32
CA ILE A 136 -9.02 1.52 -3.53
C ILE A 136 -8.10 0.39 -3.09
N TRP A 137 -8.48 -0.83 -3.40
CA TRP A 137 -7.76 -2.04 -3.03
C TRP A 137 -7.21 -2.71 -4.29
N TYR A 138 -5.91 -2.55 -4.52
CA TYR A 138 -5.20 -3.31 -5.53
C TYR A 138 -4.93 -4.73 -5.05
N ASP A 139 -5.43 -5.70 -5.80
CA ASP A 139 -5.49 -7.09 -5.39
C ASP A 139 -5.08 -8.02 -6.55
N PRO A 140 -3.82 -8.49 -6.55
CA PRO A 140 -3.30 -9.36 -7.60
C PRO A 140 -4.08 -10.66 -7.77
N TRP A 141 -4.60 -11.24 -6.68
CA TRP A 141 -5.32 -12.52 -6.73
C TRP A 141 -6.57 -12.44 -7.60
N ARG A 142 -7.20 -11.27 -7.74
CA ARG A 142 -8.42 -11.15 -8.53
C ARG A 142 -8.19 -11.37 -10.02
N ASN A 143 -7.04 -10.93 -10.55
CA ASN A 143 -6.79 -10.86 -11.99
C ASN A 143 -5.49 -11.56 -12.42
N ASP A 144 -4.73 -12.19 -11.50
CA ASP A 144 -3.52 -12.98 -11.81
C ASP A 144 -3.77 -14.48 -11.56
N GLU A 145 -3.85 -15.27 -12.63
CA GLU A 145 -4.07 -16.72 -12.55
C GLU A 145 -2.95 -17.47 -11.83
N LYS A 146 -1.70 -16.99 -11.91
CA LYS A 146 -0.56 -17.62 -11.23
C LYS A 146 -0.65 -17.40 -9.72
N VAL A 147 -1.03 -16.20 -9.29
CA VAL A 147 -1.32 -15.89 -7.89
C VAL A 147 -2.51 -16.73 -7.41
N GLN A 148 -3.57 -16.86 -8.22
CA GLN A 148 -4.72 -17.73 -7.91
C GLN A 148 -4.31 -19.19 -7.71
N LYS A 149 -3.48 -19.72 -8.60
CA LYS A 149 -2.96 -21.07 -8.51
C LYS A 149 -2.08 -21.25 -7.27
N MET A 150 -1.22 -20.27 -6.97
CA MET A 150 -0.29 -20.31 -5.83
C MET A 150 -1.01 -20.39 -4.49
N TYR A 151 -2.08 -19.61 -4.29
CA TYR A 151 -2.82 -19.59 -3.03
C TYR A 151 -4.20 -20.27 -3.10
N GLY A 152 -4.44 -21.10 -4.13
CA GLY A 152 -5.69 -21.85 -4.37
C GLY A 152 -6.25 -22.51 -3.12
N ALA A 153 -5.40 -23.28 -2.43
CA ALA A 153 -5.74 -24.00 -1.21
C ALA A 153 -6.03 -23.10 0.00
N ARG A 154 -5.75 -21.79 -0.08
CA ARG A 154 -5.90 -20.80 1.00
C ARG A 154 -6.91 -19.70 0.65
N LYS A 155 -7.71 -19.89 -0.40
CA LYS A 155 -8.73 -18.91 -0.86
C LYS A 155 -9.66 -18.43 0.26
N THR A 156 -10.12 -19.32 1.13
CA THR A 156 -11.00 -18.96 2.26
C THR A 156 -10.31 -17.99 3.21
N ALA A 157 -9.06 -18.27 3.62
CA ALA A 157 -8.30 -17.38 4.50
C ALA A 157 -8.09 -15.99 3.88
N ILE A 158 -7.84 -15.93 2.56
CA ILE A 158 -7.76 -14.64 1.83
C ILE A 158 -9.09 -13.88 1.91
N PHE A 159 -10.22 -14.56 1.74
CA PHE A 159 -11.53 -13.94 1.76
C PHE A 159 -11.92 -13.47 3.16
N ASP A 160 -11.67 -14.28 4.18
CA ASP A 160 -11.93 -13.94 5.58
C ASP A 160 -11.11 -12.72 5.99
N TYR A 161 -9.81 -12.71 5.67
CA TYR A 161 -8.95 -11.55 5.91
C TYR A 161 -9.47 -10.27 5.25
N ARG A 162 -9.91 -10.36 3.98
CA ARG A 162 -10.46 -9.20 3.27
C ARG A 162 -11.72 -8.68 3.95
N ALA A 163 -12.62 -9.58 4.36
CA ALA A 163 -13.83 -9.20 5.07
C ALA A 163 -13.49 -8.50 6.39
N GLU A 164 -12.55 -9.03 7.17
CA GLU A 164 -12.13 -8.43 8.44
C GLU A 164 -11.45 -7.07 8.27
N VAL A 165 -10.60 -6.89 7.26
CA VAL A 165 -10.03 -5.58 6.91
C VAL A 165 -11.14 -4.58 6.59
N VAL A 166 -12.13 -4.98 5.79
CA VAL A 166 -13.27 -4.13 5.44
C VAL A 166 -14.08 -3.74 6.68
N GLU A 167 -14.35 -4.68 7.58
CA GLU A 167 -15.09 -4.38 8.81
C GLU A 167 -14.31 -3.42 9.73
N LYS A 168 -12.98 -3.59 9.84
CA LYS A 168 -12.13 -2.65 10.57
C LYS A 168 -12.11 -1.25 9.95
N MET A 169 -12.07 -1.17 8.62
CA MET A 169 -12.20 0.10 7.89
C MET A 169 -13.54 0.79 8.19
N LYS A 170 -14.65 0.06 8.13
CA LYS A 170 -15.99 0.60 8.44
C LYS A 170 -16.07 1.10 9.88
N HIS A 171 -15.59 0.31 10.83
CA HIS A 171 -15.58 0.67 12.24
C HIS A 171 -14.74 1.92 12.51
N TRP A 172 -13.53 1.99 11.93
CA TRP A 172 -12.67 3.17 12.02
C TRP A 172 -13.33 4.40 11.40
N ALA A 173 -13.96 4.25 10.23
CA ALA A 173 -14.63 5.34 9.52
C ALA A 173 -15.79 5.89 10.34
N ALA A 174 -16.63 5.02 10.92
CA ALA A 174 -17.70 5.41 11.82
C ALA A 174 -17.17 6.17 13.06
N THR A 175 -16.11 5.65 13.69
CA THR A 175 -15.48 6.27 14.87
C THR A 175 -14.89 7.65 14.57
N ASN A 176 -14.43 7.86 13.34
CA ASN A 176 -13.78 9.10 12.92
C ASN A 176 -14.71 10.05 12.16
N ALA A 177 -16.02 9.78 12.12
CA ALA A 177 -17.02 10.51 11.33
C ALA A 177 -16.63 10.67 9.84
N VAL A 178 -15.99 9.64 9.27
CA VAL A 178 -15.59 9.56 7.86
C VAL A 178 -16.63 8.78 7.08
N ILE A 179 -17.13 9.36 5.99
CA ILE A 179 -18.02 8.68 5.05
C ILE A 179 -17.18 7.97 3.99
N ILE A 180 -17.35 6.65 3.84
CA ILE A 180 -16.76 5.90 2.73
C ILE A 180 -17.65 6.08 1.50
N HIS A 181 -17.22 6.92 0.56
CA HIS A 181 -17.95 7.25 -0.66
C HIS A 181 -18.06 6.05 -1.61
N SER A 182 -16.93 5.44 -1.94
CA SER A 182 -16.89 4.29 -2.83
C SER A 182 -15.70 3.39 -2.55
N ARG A 183 -15.83 2.13 -2.98
CA ARG A 183 -14.84 1.08 -2.80
C ARG A 183 -14.54 0.44 -4.14
N TYR A 184 -13.27 0.45 -4.53
CA TYR A 184 -12.75 -0.20 -5.72
C TYR A 184 -11.86 -1.36 -5.32
N TRP A 185 -11.98 -2.48 -6.03
CA TRP A 185 -11.21 -3.68 -5.74
C TRP A 185 -10.80 -4.40 -7.02
N GLY A 186 -9.53 -4.78 -7.13
CA GLY A 186 -8.99 -5.51 -8.28
C GLY A 186 -7.73 -4.85 -8.82
N GLY A 187 -7.73 -4.53 -10.12
CA GLY A 187 -6.58 -3.99 -10.83
C GLY A 187 -5.84 -5.08 -11.59
N TYR A 188 -5.44 -4.80 -12.84
CA TYR A 188 -4.67 -5.75 -13.61
C TYR A 188 -3.25 -5.91 -13.04
N PRO A 189 -2.79 -7.15 -12.82
CA PRO A 189 -1.41 -7.41 -12.45
C PRO A 189 -0.48 -6.99 -13.60
N SER A 190 0.78 -6.73 -13.26
CA SER A 190 1.81 -6.61 -14.29
C SER A 190 1.98 -7.94 -15.01
N VAL A 191 2.23 -7.85 -16.31
CA VAL A 191 2.55 -9.00 -17.16
C VAL A 191 4.04 -9.29 -17.18
N ASP A 192 4.87 -8.49 -16.50
CA ASP A 192 6.30 -8.71 -16.41
C ASP A 192 6.60 -10.10 -15.79
N PRO A 193 7.31 -10.98 -16.50
CA PRO A 193 7.67 -12.31 -15.99
C PRO A 193 8.47 -12.30 -14.67
N LEU A 194 9.18 -11.22 -14.33
CA LEU A 194 10.01 -11.11 -13.13
C LEU A 194 9.21 -10.96 -11.83
N VAL A 195 7.97 -10.52 -11.94
CA VAL A 195 7.06 -10.20 -10.83
C VAL A 195 5.76 -11.00 -10.88
N ALA A 196 5.34 -11.45 -12.07
CA ALA A 196 4.11 -12.22 -12.26
C ALA A 196 4.06 -13.48 -11.37
N GLY A 197 2.90 -13.72 -10.76
CA GLY A 197 2.71 -14.84 -9.83
C GLY A 197 3.20 -14.59 -8.39
N ASP A 198 3.89 -13.47 -8.11
CA ASP A 198 4.27 -13.06 -6.75
C ASP A 198 3.46 -11.83 -6.33
N SER A 199 2.45 -12.05 -5.48
CA SER A 199 1.55 -10.98 -5.02
C SER A 199 2.26 -9.82 -4.30
N VAL A 200 3.40 -10.07 -3.65
CA VAL A 200 4.16 -9.03 -2.94
C VAL A 200 4.92 -8.19 -3.95
N LYS A 201 5.62 -8.83 -4.91
CA LYS A 201 6.32 -8.10 -5.99
C LYS A 201 5.36 -7.29 -6.85
N LEU A 202 4.22 -7.88 -7.23
CA LEU A 202 3.16 -7.17 -7.96
C LEU A 202 2.64 -5.94 -7.20
N SER A 203 2.50 -6.05 -5.87
CA SER A 203 2.08 -4.94 -5.01
C SER A 203 3.14 -3.84 -4.91
N LEU A 204 4.42 -4.20 -4.77
CA LEU A 204 5.54 -3.26 -4.73
C LEU A 204 5.71 -2.54 -6.07
N GLU A 205 5.59 -3.26 -7.18
CA GLU A 205 5.62 -2.66 -8.51
C GLU A 205 4.44 -1.72 -8.73
N TYR A 206 3.22 -2.09 -8.32
CA TYR A 206 2.06 -1.21 -8.39
C TYR A 206 2.27 0.08 -7.58
N LEU A 207 2.79 -0.03 -6.35
CA LEU A 207 3.19 1.12 -5.54
C LEU A 207 4.27 1.95 -6.24
N GLY A 208 5.29 1.31 -6.82
CA GLY A 208 6.38 1.96 -7.56
C GLY A 208 5.86 2.77 -8.74
N ARG A 209 4.91 2.21 -9.50
CA ARG A 209 4.23 2.93 -10.60
C ARG A 209 3.45 4.12 -10.05
N LEU A 210 2.68 3.93 -8.98
CA LEU A 210 1.86 4.97 -8.36
C LEU A 210 2.67 6.18 -7.87
N VAL A 211 3.81 5.94 -7.22
CA VAL A 211 4.66 7.03 -6.72
C VAL A 211 5.53 7.67 -7.80
N SER A 212 5.72 6.99 -8.93
CA SER A 212 6.54 7.48 -10.06
C SER A 212 5.72 8.02 -11.23
N ALA A 213 4.39 8.05 -11.13
CA ALA A 213 3.53 8.55 -12.20
C ALA A 213 3.64 10.07 -12.32
N ASP A 214 3.76 10.54 -13.56
CA ASP A 214 3.74 11.98 -13.87
C ASP A 214 2.40 12.60 -13.48
N ARG A 215 1.32 11.83 -13.58
CA ARG A 215 -0.04 12.23 -13.23
C ARG A 215 -0.73 11.15 -12.41
N VAL A 216 -1.31 11.55 -11.29
CA VAL A 216 -2.01 10.60 -10.41
C VAL A 216 -3.22 9.98 -11.13
N GLU A 217 -3.85 10.71 -12.04
CA GLU A 217 -5.01 10.22 -12.80
C GLU A 217 -4.67 9.05 -13.73
N ASP A 218 -3.40 8.88 -14.10
CA ASP A 218 -2.98 7.77 -14.96
C ASP A 218 -3.05 6.42 -14.22
N ILE A 219 -3.00 6.45 -12.88
CA ILE A 219 -3.01 5.24 -12.03
C ILE A 219 -4.20 5.20 -11.09
N LEU A 220 -4.74 6.35 -10.67
CA LEU A 220 -5.96 6.49 -9.87
C LEU A 220 -7.00 7.33 -10.64
N PRO A 221 -7.55 6.79 -11.73
CA PRO A 221 -8.44 7.51 -12.62
C PRO A 221 -9.84 7.72 -12.00
N ASP A 222 -10.78 8.19 -12.81
CA ASP A 222 -12.20 8.19 -12.48
C ASP A 222 -12.80 6.76 -12.50
N LYS A 223 -14.11 6.67 -12.25
CA LYS A 223 -14.84 5.39 -12.26
C LYS A 223 -14.64 4.60 -13.55
N THR A 224 -14.66 5.25 -14.72
CA THR A 224 -14.53 4.58 -16.01
C THR A 224 -13.11 4.08 -16.22
N GLY A 225 -12.11 4.88 -15.84
CA GLY A 225 -10.72 4.44 -15.89
C GLY A 225 -10.43 3.29 -14.93
N PHE A 226 -11.02 3.27 -13.73
CA PHE A 226 -10.84 2.15 -12.79
C PHE A 226 -11.35 0.83 -13.40
N LEU A 227 -12.51 0.85 -14.05
CA LEU A 227 -13.04 -0.32 -14.75
C LEU A 227 -12.09 -0.78 -15.86
N LYS A 228 -11.55 0.15 -16.67
CA LYS A 228 -10.56 -0.16 -17.71
C LYS A 228 -9.26 -0.73 -17.15
N GLN A 229 -8.89 -0.36 -15.92
CA GLN A 229 -7.74 -0.89 -15.22
C GLN A 229 -8.02 -2.21 -14.48
N GLY A 230 -9.22 -2.79 -14.62
CA GLY A 230 -9.58 -4.09 -14.03
C GLY A 230 -10.04 -4.01 -12.57
N PHE A 231 -10.41 -2.82 -12.09
CA PHE A 231 -11.05 -2.65 -10.79
C PHE A 231 -12.56 -2.77 -10.90
N TYR A 232 -13.20 -3.27 -9.84
CA TYR A 232 -14.64 -3.36 -9.71
C TYR A 232 -15.12 -2.50 -8.55
N MET A 233 -16.24 -1.81 -8.74
CA MET A 233 -16.87 -1.05 -7.67
C MET A 233 -17.73 -1.98 -6.82
N THR A 234 -17.50 -1.98 -5.51
CA THR A 234 -18.35 -2.72 -4.56
C THR A 234 -19.24 -1.72 -3.81
N LYS A 235 -20.53 -2.04 -3.66
CA LYS A 235 -21.46 -1.22 -2.86
C LYS A 235 -20.94 -1.09 -1.44
N SER A 236 -20.96 0.11 -0.85
CA SER A 236 -20.55 0.41 0.54
C SER A 236 -21.30 -0.46 1.54
#